data_AF-A0A941GQK3-F1
#
_entry.id   AF-A0A941GQK3-F1
#
_cell.length_a   1.000
_cell.length_b   1.000
_cell.length_c   1.000
_cell.angle_alpha   90.00
_cell.angle_beta   90.00
_cell.angle_gamma   90.00
#
_symmetry.space_group_name_H-M   'P 1'
#
loop_
_entity.id
_entity.type
_entity.pdbx_description
1 polymer ?
#
loop_
_entity_poly.entity_id
_entity_poly.type
_entity_poly.pdbx_seq_one_letter_code
_entity_poly.pdbx_strand_id
1 'polypeptide(L)'
;MTTLTLSPIKTAKLDLERIEQQFRGAEPKKILAWCVENMPTGLVFHSTFSIDDLVITDILYRVMEVENRIPVIFIDTLHHFPETLALVETAKKIYNLDLRVYKVEGLAQKDVLNFTKTELLQELNAQAWITGNCRNNEQVFSPDEKGRLQINPLAYWRRVESWAYAYEYDLIYNPLYDEGYSEIGPQLSI
;
A
#
# COMPACT_ATOMS: atom_id res chain seq x y z
N MET A 1 15.83 -32.33 -8.56
CA MET A 1 15.78 -30.88 -8.86
C MET A 1 15.72 -30.17 -7.53
N THR A 2 16.82 -29.56 -7.10
CA THR A 2 16.96 -28.97 -5.77
C THR A 2 16.27 -27.62 -5.76
N THR A 3 15.16 -27.50 -5.05
CA THR A 3 14.46 -26.24 -4.82
C THR A 3 15.38 -25.35 -3.98
N LEU A 4 16.00 -24.36 -4.62
CA LEU A 4 16.72 -23.30 -3.91
C LEU A 4 15.67 -22.45 -3.18
N THR A 5 15.59 -22.62 -1.87
CA THR A 5 14.90 -21.67 -0.99
C THR A 5 15.69 -20.37 -1.03
N LEU A 6 15.19 -19.41 -1.83
CA LEU A 6 15.69 -18.04 -1.81
C LEU A 6 15.44 -17.48 -0.41
N SER A 7 16.53 -17.26 0.32
CA SER A 7 16.50 -16.54 1.58
C SER A 7 16.04 -15.10 1.33
N PRO A 8 15.30 -14.47 2.25
CA PRO A 8 14.84 -13.11 2.05
C PRO A 8 16.01 -12.16 1.80
N ILE A 9 15.87 -11.26 0.84
CA ILE A 9 16.70 -10.06 0.72
C ILE A 9 16.39 -9.23 1.96
N LYS A 10 17.16 -9.44 3.02
CA LYS A 10 17.24 -8.47 4.12
C LYS A 10 17.79 -7.18 3.52
N THR A 11 17.21 -6.03 3.92
CA THR A 11 17.71 -4.67 3.63
C THR A 11 19.24 -4.54 3.73
N ALA A 12 19.90 -5.35 4.55
CA ALA A 12 21.35 -5.52 4.65
C ALA A 12 22.12 -5.78 3.33
N LYS A 13 21.45 -6.13 2.21
CA LYS A 13 22.07 -6.25 0.87
C LYS A 13 21.81 -5.08 -0.08
N LEU A 14 20.89 -4.18 0.26
CA LEU A 14 20.53 -3.04 -0.58
C LEU A 14 21.26 -1.80 -0.07
N ASP A 15 21.92 -1.09 -0.99
CA ASP A 15 22.45 0.26 -0.72
C ASP A 15 21.27 1.24 -0.72
N LEU A 16 20.59 1.34 0.44
CA LEU A 16 19.39 2.15 0.59
C LEU A 16 19.64 3.62 0.29
N GLU A 17 20.82 4.13 0.62
CA GLU A 17 21.18 5.52 0.34
C GLU A 17 21.23 5.76 -1.17
N ARG A 18 21.88 4.87 -1.92
CA ARG A 18 21.92 4.94 -3.38
C ARG A 18 20.53 4.79 -4.01
N ILE A 19 19.72 3.86 -3.53
CA ILE A 19 18.36 3.63 -4.07
C ILE A 19 17.48 4.84 -3.79
N GLU A 20 17.49 5.37 -2.57
CA GLU A 20 16.74 6.57 -2.23
C GLU A 20 17.17 7.77 -3.10
N GLN A 21 18.48 7.98 -3.29
CA GLN A 21 18.98 9.02 -4.18
C GLN A 21 18.53 8.83 -5.63
N GLN A 22 18.49 7.58 -6.12
CA GLN A 22 18.07 7.26 -7.48
C GLN A 22 16.58 7.56 -7.73
N PHE A 23 15.73 7.34 -6.73
CA PHE A 23 14.27 7.47 -6.87
C PHE A 23 13.70 8.76 -6.28
N ARG A 24 14.57 9.63 -5.77
CA ARG A 24 14.18 10.94 -5.27
C ARG A 24 13.42 11.75 -6.32
N GLY A 25 12.14 12.04 -6.06
CA GLY A 25 11.27 12.77 -6.99
C GLY A 25 10.90 11.98 -8.26
N ALA A 26 11.15 10.67 -8.31
CA ALA A 26 10.75 9.84 -9.43
C ALA A 26 9.22 9.66 -9.47
N GLU A 27 8.70 9.39 -10.67
CA GLU A 27 7.29 9.07 -10.85
C GLU A 27 6.91 7.78 -10.12
N PRO A 28 5.69 7.69 -9.54
CA PRO A 28 5.26 6.51 -8.79
C PRO A 28 5.33 5.21 -9.59
N LYS A 29 4.98 5.26 -10.89
CA LYS A 29 5.11 4.12 -11.81
C LYS A 29 6.53 3.57 -11.88
N LYS A 30 7.54 4.45 -11.92
CA LYS A 30 8.96 4.05 -11.99
C LYS A 30 9.41 3.38 -10.69
N ILE A 31 8.95 3.90 -9.55
CA ILE A 31 9.21 3.32 -8.22
C ILE A 31 8.58 1.92 -8.13
N LEU A 32 7.28 1.82 -8.46
CA LEU A 32 6.53 0.56 -8.41
C LEU A 32 7.09 -0.50 -9.36
N ALA A 33 7.48 -0.12 -10.59
CA ALA A 33 8.11 -1.04 -11.55
C ALA A 33 9.40 -1.63 -11.00
N TRP A 34 10.25 -0.81 -10.38
CA TRP A 34 11.47 -1.29 -9.75
C TRP A 34 11.18 -2.26 -8.59
N CYS A 35 10.18 -1.96 -7.76
CA CYS A 35 9.79 -2.85 -6.66
C CYS A 35 9.31 -4.22 -7.18
N VAL A 36 8.45 -4.25 -8.20
CA VAL A 36 7.95 -5.50 -8.80
C VAL A 36 9.08 -6.33 -9.39
N GLU A 37 10.03 -5.69 -10.07
CA GLU A 37 11.17 -6.36 -10.71
C GLU A 37 12.18 -6.90 -9.68
N ASN A 38 12.50 -6.12 -8.64
CA ASN A 38 13.56 -6.44 -7.68
C ASN A 38 13.04 -7.22 -6.47
N MET A 39 11.73 -7.27 -6.27
CA MET A 39 11.07 -7.96 -5.15
C MET A 39 9.93 -8.86 -5.66
N PRO A 40 10.23 -9.84 -6.54
CA PRO A 40 9.21 -10.72 -7.10
C PRO A 40 8.54 -11.62 -6.05
N THR A 41 9.17 -11.77 -4.87
CA THR A 41 8.60 -12.45 -3.71
C THR A 41 8.80 -11.59 -2.45
N GLY A 42 7.88 -11.67 -1.51
CA GLY A 42 7.95 -10.92 -0.24
C GLY A 42 7.62 -9.43 -0.36
N LEU A 43 7.11 -8.96 -1.50
CA LEU A 43 6.48 -7.64 -1.62
C LEU A 43 5.01 -7.74 -1.19
N VAL A 44 4.58 -6.85 -0.30
CA VAL A 44 3.20 -6.78 0.20
C VAL A 44 2.69 -5.35 0.07
N PHE A 45 1.41 -5.14 -0.19
CA PHE A 45 0.80 -3.81 -0.20
C PHE A 45 -0.17 -3.68 0.97
N HIS A 46 0.10 -2.75 1.90
CA HIS A 46 -0.86 -2.39 2.93
C HIS A 46 -1.73 -1.23 2.42
N SER A 47 -3.04 -1.46 2.36
CA SER A 47 -4.00 -0.50 1.81
C SER A 47 -5.15 -0.27 2.79
N THR A 48 -5.51 1.01 2.98
CA THR A 48 -6.78 1.39 3.62
C THR A 48 -7.83 1.78 2.59
N PHE A 49 -7.55 1.58 1.29
CA PHE A 49 -8.35 2.06 0.16
C PHE A 49 -8.62 3.57 0.20
N SER A 50 -7.64 4.33 0.70
CA SER A 50 -7.62 5.77 0.54
C SER A 50 -7.42 6.15 -0.93
N ILE A 51 -7.61 7.42 -1.28
CA ILE A 51 -7.36 7.90 -2.65
C ILE A 51 -5.94 7.57 -3.13
N ASP A 52 -4.96 7.62 -2.23
CA ASP A 52 -3.56 7.27 -2.53
C ASP A 52 -3.37 5.80 -2.82
N ASP A 53 -3.97 4.96 -2.01
CA ASP A 53 -3.88 3.52 -2.19
C ASP A 53 -4.55 3.10 -3.50
N LEU A 54 -5.64 3.79 -3.89
CA LEU A 54 -6.32 3.57 -5.16
C LEU A 54 -5.48 4.00 -6.35
N VAL A 55 -4.74 5.12 -6.27
CA VAL A 55 -3.74 5.50 -7.28
C VAL A 55 -2.67 4.42 -7.43
N ILE A 56 -2.11 3.92 -6.32
CA ILE A 56 -1.11 2.84 -6.37
C ILE A 56 -1.72 1.56 -6.97
N THR A 57 -2.94 1.20 -6.55
CA THR A 57 -3.66 0.04 -7.06
C THR A 57 -3.88 0.14 -8.58
N ASP A 58 -4.30 1.31 -9.03
CA ASP A 58 -4.50 1.62 -10.43
C ASP A 58 -3.21 1.47 -11.24
N ILE A 59 -2.13 2.10 -10.78
CA ILE A 59 -0.83 2.05 -11.46
C ILE A 59 -0.35 0.60 -11.56
N LEU A 60 -0.47 -0.19 -10.49
CA LEU A 60 -0.06 -1.59 -10.48
C LEU A 60 -0.86 -2.45 -11.47
N TYR A 61 -2.18 -2.28 -11.54
CA TYR A 61 -3.04 -3.27 -12.19
C TYR A 61 -3.74 -2.83 -13.47
N ARG A 62 -4.01 -1.53 -13.67
CA ARG A 62 -4.50 -1.00 -14.96
C ARG A 62 -3.36 -0.45 -15.83
N VAL A 63 -2.36 0.22 -15.25
CA VAL A 63 -1.28 0.85 -16.04
C VAL A 63 -0.10 -0.08 -16.29
N MET A 64 0.32 -0.84 -15.27
CA MET A 64 1.46 -1.77 -15.36
C MET A 64 1.04 -3.21 -15.66
N GLU A 65 -0.24 -3.52 -15.54
CA GLU A 65 -0.81 -4.86 -15.80
C GLU A 65 -0.07 -5.99 -15.06
N VAL A 66 0.35 -5.75 -13.81
CA VAL A 66 1.18 -6.71 -13.03
C VAL A 66 0.48 -8.05 -12.84
N GLU A 67 0.89 -9.07 -13.57
CA GLU A 67 0.26 -10.41 -13.56
C GLU A 67 0.45 -11.13 -12.23
N ASN A 68 1.67 -11.11 -11.67
CA ASN A 68 1.95 -11.73 -10.38
C ASN A 68 1.36 -10.87 -9.25
N ARG A 69 0.17 -11.25 -8.77
CA ARG A 69 -0.58 -10.46 -7.80
C ARG A 69 0.17 -10.28 -6.49
N ILE A 70 0.34 -9.02 -6.10
CA ILE A 70 0.93 -8.63 -4.83
C ILE A 70 -0.15 -8.83 -3.76
N PRO A 71 0.14 -9.52 -2.63
CA PRO A 71 -0.78 -9.59 -1.50
C PRO A 71 -1.14 -8.18 -1.01
N VAL A 72 -2.44 -7.86 -1.02
CA VAL A 72 -2.97 -6.60 -0.50
C VAL A 72 -3.57 -6.85 0.88
N ILE A 73 -3.00 -6.27 1.94
CA ILE A 73 -3.53 -6.35 3.30
C ILE A 73 -4.54 -5.22 3.49
N PHE A 74 -5.74 -5.59 3.94
CA PHE A 74 -6.73 -4.67 4.51
C PHE A 74 -7.07 -5.09 5.93
N ILE A 75 -6.93 -4.16 6.88
CA ILE A 75 -7.28 -4.38 8.29
C ILE A 75 -8.71 -3.87 8.52
N ASP A 76 -9.63 -4.81 8.66
CA ASP A 76 -11.03 -4.53 8.98
C ASP A 76 -11.17 -4.39 10.50
N THR A 77 -11.34 -3.15 10.97
CA THR A 77 -11.47 -2.86 12.39
C THR A 77 -12.89 -3.09 12.90
N LEU A 78 -13.81 -3.60 12.06
CA LEU A 78 -15.25 -3.78 12.33
C LEU A 78 -16.03 -2.47 12.53
N HIS A 79 -15.38 -1.33 12.33
CA HIS A 79 -15.95 0.01 12.51
C HIS A 79 -15.81 0.87 11.24
N HIS A 80 -15.51 0.26 10.09
CA HIS A 80 -15.45 0.98 8.82
C HIS A 80 -16.86 1.40 8.37
N PHE A 81 -16.93 2.51 7.66
CA PHE A 81 -18.14 2.91 6.94
C PHE A 81 -18.59 1.79 5.97
N PRO A 82 -19.90 1.52 5.83
CA PRO A 82 -20.40 0.60 4.81
C PRO A 82 -19.91 0.92 3.40
N GLU A 83 -19.77 2.20 3.08
CA GLU A 83 -19.24 2.73 1.81
C GLU A 83 -17.78 2.30 1.60
N THR A 84 -16.96 2.31 2.66
CA THR A 84 -15.57 1.82 2.60
C THR A 84 -15.54 0.33 2.29
N LEU A 85 -16.38 -0.47 2.96
CA LEU A 85 -16.44 -1.91 2.72
C LEU A 85 -16.94 -2.23 1.31
N ALA A 86 -17.93 -1.48 0.82
CA ALA A 86 -18.42 -1.61 -0.55
C ALA A 86 -17.34 -1.25 -1.58
N LEU A 87 -16.55 -0.19 -1.34
CA LEU A 87 -15.40 0.18 -2.15
C LEU A 87 -14.35 -0.93 -2.18
N VAL A 88 -13.99 -1.50 -1.03
CA VAL A 88 -13.00 -2.59 -0.91
C VAL A 88 -13.42 -3.79 -1.77
N GLU A 89 -14.68 -4.22 -1.66
CA GLU A 89 -15.23 -5.32 -2.45
C GLU A 89 -15.27 -5.02 -3.95
N THR A 90 -15.55 -3.76 -4.31
CA THR A 90 -15.55 -3.30 -5.71
C THR A 90 -14.14 -3.29 -6.27
N ALA A 91 -13.17 -2.73 -5.54
CA ALA A 91 -11.76 -2.69 -5.93
C ALA A 91 -11.18 -4.10 -6.10
N LYS A 92 -11.51 -5.03 -5.19
CA LYS A 92 -11.12 -6.44 -5.31
C LYS A 92 -11.51 -7.04 -6.66
N LYS A 93 -12.75 -6.76 -7.10
CA LYS A 93 -13.29 -7.28 -8.37
C LYS A 93 -12.67 -6.59 -9.58
N ILE A 94 -12.64 -5.26 -9.60
CA ILE A 94 -12.18 -4.47 -10.75
C ILE A 94 -10.70 -4.71 -11.04
N TYR A 95 -9.86 -4.75 -10.00
CA TYR A 95 -8.42 -4.92 -10.16
C TYR A 95 -7.96 -6.38 -10.05
N ASN A 96 -8.88 -7.32 -9.75
CA ASN A 96 -8.59 -8.73 -9.48
C ASN A 96 -7.46 -8.89 -8.45
N LEU A 97 -7.67 -8.34 -7.25
CA LEU A 97 -6.67 -8.26 -6.19
C LEU A 97 -6.50 -9.60 -5.44
N ASP A 98 -5.26 -9.93 -5.04
CA ASP A 98 -5.00 -10.85 -3.93
C ASP A 98 -5.28 -10.12 -2.60
N LEU A 99 -6.55 -9.79 -2.36
CA LEU A 99 -7.00 -9.08 -1.16
C LEU A 99 -7.09 -10.03 0.03
N ARG A 100 -6.33 -9.72 1.09
CA ARG A 100 -6.30 -10.40 2.37
C ARG A 100 -6.90 -9.50 3.44
N VAL A 101 -8.11 -9.83 3.87
CA VAL A 101 -8.86 -9.08 4.89
C VAL A 101 -8.60 -9.70 6.26
N TYR A 102 -8.11 -8.88 7.18
CA TYR A 102 -7.83 -9.29 8.56
C TYR A 102 -8.72 -8.50 9.51
N LYS A 103 -9.57 -9.23 10.23
CA LYS A 103 -10.49 -8.62 11.18
C LYS A 103 -9.82 -8.47 12.53
N VAL A 104 -9.89 -7.27 13.10
CA VAL A 104 -9.36 -6.97 14.43
C VAL A 104 -10.51 -6.52 15.32
N GLU A 105 -10.74 -7.26 16.39
CA GLU A 105 -11.69 -6.88 17.43
C GLU A 105 -11.07 -5.84 18.37
N GLY A 106 -11.88 -4.86 18.80
CA GLY A 106 -11.47 -3.81 19.73
C GLY A 106 -11.41 -2.42 19.11
N LEU A 107 -10.89 -1.45 19.89
CA LEU A 107 -10.77 -0.07 19.44
C LEU A 107 -9.72 0.05 18.35
N ALA A 108 -10.06 0.75 17.27
CA ALA A 108 -9.19 1.06 16.15
C ALA A 108 -8.11 2.10 16.50
N GLN A 109 -7.35 1.85 17.56
CA GLN A 109 -6.25 2.70 17.98
C GLN A 109 -5.05 2.49 17.06
N LYS A 110 -4.36 3.59 16.75
CA LYS A 110 -3.22 3.60 15.82
C LYS A 110 -2.14 2.58 16.19
N ASP A 111 -1.82 2.43 17.48
CA ASP A 111 -0.79 1.51 17.95
C ASP A 111 -1.19 0.04 17.73
N VAL A 112 -2.48 -0.28 17.94
CA VAL A 112 -3.02 -1.61 17.65
C VAL A 112 -2.92 -1.92 16.17
N LEU A 113 -3.32 -0.98 15.30
CA LEU A 113 -3.26 -1.17 13.85
C LEU A 113 -1.82 -1.31 13.35
N ASN A 114 -0.88 -0.52 13.89
CA ASN A 114 0.53 -0.61 13.57
C ASN A 114 1.14 -1.95 14.01
N PHE A 115 0.78 -2.42 15.21
CA PHE A 115 1.18 -3.73 15.71
C PHE A 115 0.63 -4.84 14.82
N THR A 116 -0.68 -4.85 14.56
CA THR A 116 -1.31 -5.83 13.67
C THR A 116 -0.66 -5.85 12.30
N LYS A 117 -0.48 -4.68 11.66
CA LYS A 117 0.22 -4.60 10.36
C LYS A 117 1.59 -5.26 10.43
N THR A 118 2.35 -4.99 11.50
CA THR A 118 3.71 -5.54 11.68
C THR A 118 3.71 -7.07 11.78
N GLU A 119 2.76 -7.64 12.53
CA GLU A 119 2.59 -9.09 12.64
C GLU A 119 2.15 -9.72 11.32
N LEU A 120 1.20 -9.11 10.62
CA LEU A 120 0.74 -9.60 9.32
C LEU A 120 1.87 -9.59 8.28
N LEU A 121 2.68 -8.52 8.22
CA LEU A 121 3.86 -8.49 7.36
C LEU A 121 4.83 -9.63 7.69
N GLN A 122 4.98 -9.99 8.97
CA GLN A 122 5.82 -11.10 9.40
C GLN A 122 5.23 -12.46 8.96
N GLU A 123 3.92 -12.67 9.14
CA GLU A 123 3.21 -13.88 8.69
C GLU A 123 3.33 -14.10 7.18
N LEU A 124 3.29 -13.01 6.40
CA LEU A 124 3.45 -13.04 4.95
C LEU A 124 4.91 -13.16 4.49
N ASN A 125 5.87 -13.29 5.41
CA ASN A 125 7.30 -13.29 5.12
C ASN A 125 7.72 -12.07 4.28
N ALA A 126 7.11 -10.90 4.55
CA ALA A 126 7.35 -9.69 3.80
C ALA A 126 8.81 -9.23 3.98
N GLN A 127 9.46 -8.94 2.86
CA GLN A 127 10.77 -8.32 2.77
C GLN A 127 10.63 -6.81 2.52
N ALA A 128 9.54 -6.43 1.87
CA ALA A 128 9.19 -5.04 1.61
C ALA A 128 7.67 -4.85 1.62
N TRP A 129 7.25 -3.62 1.88
CA TRP A 129 5.85 -3.27 1.84
C TRP A 129 5.59 -1.89 1.28
N ILE A 130 4.55 -1.80 0.46
CA ILE A 130 4.03 -0.58 -0.14
C ILE A 130 2.98 0.03 0.78
N THR A 131 2.92 1.36 0.81
CA THR A 131 1.86 2.13 1.47
C THR A 131 1.52 3.38 0.65
N GLY A 132 0.27 3.82 0.70
CA GLY A 132 -0.19 5.09 0.12
C GLY A 132 0.24 6.33 0.89
N ASN A 133 1.40 6.33 1.56
CA ASN A 133 1.83 7.52 2.29
C ASN A 133 2.29 8.61 1.29
N CYS A 134 1.53 9.70 1.23
CA CYS A 134 1.73 10.83 0.34
C CYS A 134 1.91 12.11 1.16
N ARG A 135 3.14 12.37 1.61
CA ARG A 135 3.45 13.42 2.59
C ARG A 135 4.39 14.54 2.11
N ASN A 136 4.57 14.68 0.80
CA ASN A 136 5.39 15.73 0.16
C ASN A 136 6.79 15.88 0.78
N ASN A 137 7.76 15.19 0.19
CA ASN A 137 9.17 15.08 0.62
C ASN A 137 9.41 14.08 1.76
N GLU A 138 8.65 12.98 1.79
CA GLU A 138 9.04 11.80 2.56
C GLU A 138 10.12 10.98 1.82
N GLN A 139 10.76 10.04 2.52
CA GLN A 139 11.65 9.07 1.86
C GLN A 139 10.81 8.12 1.01
N VAL A 140 11.25 7.84 -0.22
CA VAL A 140 10.61 6.81 -1.06
C VAL A 140 10.84 5.43 -0.43
N PHE A 141 12.05 5.20 0.06
CA PHE A 141 12.53 3.95 0.61
C PHE A 141 13.11 4.16 2.01
N SER A 142 12.58 3.44 2.99
CA SER A 142 13.09 3.50 4.37
C SER A 142 13.03 2.13 5.03
N PRO A 143 13.97 1.78 5.92
CA PRO A 143 13.83 0.58 6.74
C PRO A 143 12.70 0.77 7.75
N ASP A 144 11.89 -0.26 7.96
CA ASP A 144 10.97 -0.30 9.10
C ASP A 144 11.66 -0.85 10.37
N GLU A 145 10.93 -0.89 11.48
CA GLU A 145 11.45 -1.34 12.79
C GLU A 145 11.96 -2.79 12.80
N LYS A 146 11.54 -3.62 11.86
CA LYS A 146 11.99 -5.02 11.72
C LYS A 146 13.02 -5.19 10.61
N GLY A 147 13.46 -4.10 9.98
CA GLY A 147 14.43 -4.09 8.90
C GLY A 147 13.88 -4.52 7.54
N ARG A 148 12.55 -4.46 7.34
CA ARG A 148 11.95 -4.61 6.00
C ARG A 148 11.99 -3.28 5.27
N LEU A 149 11.91 -3.29 3.93
CA LEU A 149 11.85 -2.07 3.15
C LEU A 149 10.43 -1.51 3.11
N GLN A 150 10.18 -0.38 3.75
CA GLN A 150 8.97 0.41 3.52
C GLN A 150 9.14 1.21 2.23
N ILE A 151 8.09 1.22 1.41
CA ILE A 151 8.03 1.88 0.11
C ILE A 151 6.86 2.86 0.09
N ASN A 152 7.15 4.13 -0.17
CA ASN A 152 6.18 5.21 -0.30
C ASN A 152 6.20 5.75 -1.75
N PRO A 153 5.50 5.11 -2.72
CA PRO A 153 5.58 5.50 -4.13
C PRO A 153 5.12 6.93 -4.41
N LEU A 154 4.27 7.47 -3.54
CA LEU A 154 3.71 8.82 -3.63
C LEU A 154 4.43 9.82 -2.71
N ALA A 155 5.65 9.52 -2.24
CA ALA A 155 6.35 10.33 -1.23
C ALA A 155 6.54 11.82 -1.62
N TYR A 156 6.60 12.12 -2.92
CA TYR A 156 6.78 13.47 -3.45
C TYR A 156 5.49 14.11 -3.98
N TRP A 157 4.38 13.38 -3.97
CA TRP A 157 3.08 13.94 -4.33
C TRP A 157 2.50 14.73 -3.15
N ARG A 158 1.66 15.70 -3.47
CA ARG A 158 0.67 16.29 -2.55
C ARG A 158 -0.68 15.65 -2.82
N ARG A 159 -1.59 15.79 -1.85
CA ARG A 159 -2.96 15.25 -1.95
C ARG A 159 -3.69 15.64 -3.24
N VAL A 160 -3.46 16.85 -3.74
CA VAL A 160 -4.06 17.34 -4.99
C VAL A 160 -3.61 16.54 -6.22
N GLU A 161 -2.39 16.00 -6.23
CA GLU A 161 -1.89 15.16 -7.33
C GLU A 161 -2.59 13.79 -7.34
N SER A 162 -2.85 13.21 -6.16
CA SER A 162 -3.63 11.97 -6.06
C SER A 162 -5.06 12.16 -6.58
N TRP A 163 -5.71 13.27 -6.25
CA TRP A 163 -7.04 13.59 -6.77
C TRP A 163 -7.03 13.91 -8.25
N ALA A 164 -6.07 14.68 -8.74
CA ALA A 164 -5.93 14.97 -10.16
C ALA A 164 -5.81 13.66 -10.96
N TYR A 165 -4.98 12.73 -10.48
CA TYR A 165 -4.89 11.39 -11.06
C TYR A 165 -6.22 10.64 -10.99
N ALA A 166 -6.88 10.64 -9.82
CA ALA A 166 -8.16 9.96 -9.66
C ALA A 166 -9.22 10.43 -10.66
N TYR A 167 -9.30 11.74 -10.90
CA TYR A 167 -10.21 12.31 -11.90
C TYR A 167 -9.76 12.05 -13.34
N GLU A 168 -8.47 12.15 -13.63
CA GLU A 168 -7.94 11.92 -14.98
C GLU A 168 -8.15 10.48 -15.46
N TYR A 169 -8.06 9.51 -14.55
CA TYR A 169 -8.13 8.07 -14.85
C TYR A 169 -9.43 7.40 -14.36
N ASP A 170 -10.46 8.19 -14.06
CA ASP A 170 -11.79 7.76 -13.61
C ASP A 170 -11.71 6.65 -12.54
N LEU A 171 -10.95 6.91 -11.46
CA LEU A 171 -10.78 5.96 -10.38
C LEU A 171 -12.10 5.81 -9.61
N ILE A 172 -12.42 4.58 -9.23
CA ILE A 172 -13.37 4.36 -8.13
C ILE A 172 -12.80 4.98 -6.86
N TYR A 173 -13.62 5.67 -6.08
CA TYR A 173 -13.26 6.19 -4.76
C TYR A 173 -14.46 6.14 -3.82
N ASN A 174 -14.22 6.40 -2.54
CA ASN A 174 -15.27 6.33 -1.53
C ASN A 174 -16.22 7.54 -1.69
N PRO A 175 -17.54 7.34 -1.89
CA PRO A 175 -18.48 8.44 -2.12
C PRO A 175 -18.55 9.46 -0.97
N LEU A 176 -18.12 9.10 0.25
CA LEU A 176 -18.04 10.04 1.37
C LEU A 176 -17.11 11.22 1.10
N TYR A 177 -16.16 11.11 0.17
CA TYR A 177 -15.36 12.26 -0.27
C TYR A 177 -16.23 13.35 -0.92
N ASP A 178 -17.27 12.98 -1.66
CA ASP A 178 -18.22 13.92 -2.27
C ASP A 178 -19.16 14.55 -1.21
N GLU A 179 -19.28 13.90 -0.05
CA GLU A 179 -20.02 14.41 1.12
C GLU A 179 -19.17 15.32 2.02
N GLY A 180 -17.92 15.58 1.66
CA GLY A 180 -17.04 16.53 2.33
C GLY A 180 -16.06 15.92 3.34
N TYR A 181 -15.95 14.60 3.41
CA TYR A 181 -14.90 13.96 4.21
C TYR A 181 -13.53 14.21 3.57
N SER A 182 -12.57 14.74 4.33
CA SER A 182 -11.19 14.92 3.83
C SER A 182 -10.33 13.67 4.02
N GLU A 183 -10.66 12.87 5.03
CA GLU A 183 -10.05 11.58 5.36
C GLU A 183 -11.14 10.61 5.82
N ILE A 184 -10.98 9.33 5.48
CA ILE A 184 -11.94 8.28 5.81
C ILE A 184 -11.18 7.19 6.55
N GLY A 185 -11.57 6.96 7.80
CA GLY A 185 -11.05 5.89 8.64
C GLY A 185 -12.19 5.22 9.40
N PRO A 186 -11.86 4.35 10.37
CA PRO A 186 -12.84 3.76 11.26
C PRO A 186 -13.70 4.82 11.95
N GLN A 187 -15.00 4.58 12.03
CA GLN A 187 -15.93 5.33 12.86
C GLN A 187 -15.56 5.11 14.32
N LEU A 188 -14.73 6.00 14.87
CA LEU A 188 -14.54 6.06 16.31
C LEU A 188 -15.81 6.71 16.88
N SER A 189 -16.76 5.88 17.30
CA SER A 189 -17.85 6.34 18.16
C SER A 189 -17.23 6.93 19.42
N ILE A 190 -17.30 8.26 19.55
CA ILE A 190 -17.01 8.98 20.79
C ILE A 190 -18.11 8.70 21.81
#